data_AF-A0A845RZ00-F1
#
_entry.id   AF-A0A845RZ00-F1
#
_cell.length_a   1.000
_cell.length_b   1.000
_cell.length_c   1.000
_cell.angle_alpha   90.00
_cell.angle_beta   90.00
_cell.angle_gamma   90.00
#
_symmetry.space_group_name_H-M   'P 1'
#
loop_
_entity.id
_entity.type
_entity.pdbx_description
1 polymer ?
#
loop_
_entity_poly.entity_id
_entity_poly.type
_entity_poly.pdbx_seq_one_letter_code
_entity_poly.pdbx_strand_id
1 'polypeptide(L)'
;MTKGNKNKVWGTRVKKPTSKLLQSINSSIDIDKRLFNEDIDASIAHCEMLSKQKIIKSESAKKIIFGLKKIKIEIQNNKFEFKKEHEDIHLNVEKRLFEIIGDHAGFLHTA
;
A
#
# COMPACT_ATOMS: atom_id res chain seq x y z
N MET A 1 -20.84 -1.70 -22.78
CA MET A 1 -20.61 -0.87 -21.58
C MET A 1 -19.20 -1.13 -21.08
N THR A 2 -18.25 -0.26 -21.40
CA THR A 2 -16.85 -0.41 -20.99
C THR A 2 -16.75 -0.25 -19.48
N LYS A 3 -16.33 -1.32 -18.77
CA LYS A 3 -15.96 -1.26 -17.35
C LYS A 3 -14.75 -0.33 -17.24
N GLY A 4 -14.99 0.97 -17.17
CA GLY A 4 -13.94 1.94 -16.95
C GLY A 4 -13.26 1.64 -15.63
N ASN A 5 -11.93 1.69 -15.65
CA ASN A 5 -11.06 1.36 -14.54
C ASN A 5 -11.44 2.23 -13.33
N LYS A 6 -12.22 1.68 -12.38
CA LYS A 6 -12.59 2.39 -11.15
C LYS A 6 -11.30 2.50 -10.35
N ASN A 7 -10.77 3.72 -10.23
CA ASN A 7 -9.61 3.95 -9.39
C ASN A 7 -10.00 3.62 -7.94
N LYS A 8 -9.30 2.66 -7.32
CA LYS A 8 -9.63 2.16 -5.97
C LYS A 8 -9.51 3.25 -4.91
N VAL A 9 -8.66 4.26 -5.14
CA VAL A 9 -8.45 5.38 -4.21
C VAL A 9 -9.68 6.29 -4.18
N TRP A 10 -10.18 6.69 -5.35
CA TRP A 10 -11.27 7.67 -5.49
C TRP A 10 -12.65 7.05 -5.65
N GLY A 11 -12.73 5.74 -5.92
CA GLY A 11 -13.93 5.05 -6.38
C GLY A 11 -15.09 5.01 -5.38
N THR A 12 -14.85 5.35 -4.11
CA THR A 12 -15.90 5.54 -3.09
C THR A 12 -16.65 6.86 -3.27
N ARG A 13 -15.96 7.93 -3.67
CA ARG A 13 -16.51 9.29 -3.79
C ARG A 13 -16.78 9.70 -5.25
N VAL A 14 -15.93 9.26 -6.18
CA VAL A 14 -16.02 9.57 -7.61
C VAL A 14 -16.52 8.35 -8.37
N LYS A 15 -17.75 8.44 -8.90
CA LYS A 15 -18.40 7.32 -9.60
C LYS A 15 -17.90 7.11 -11.03
N LYS A 16 -17.26 8.13 -11.63
CA LYS A 16 -16.70 8.06 -12.98
C LYS A 16 -15.30 7.43 -12.94
N PRO A 17 -14.90 6.68 -13.98
CA PRO A 17 -13.53 6.19 -14.12
C PRO A 17 -12.52 7.35 -14.13
N THR A 18 -11.37 7.15 -13.50
CA THR A 18 -10.26 8.10 -13.56
C THR A 18 -9.72 8.16 -14.99
N SER A 19 -9.54 9.36 -15.52
CA SER A 19 -8.93 9.55 -16.84
C SER A 19 -7.44 9.18 -16.81
N LYS A 20 -6.89 8.74 -17.95
CA LYS A 20 -5.45 8.47 -18.07
C LYS A 20 -4.59 9.70 -17.74
N LEU A 21 -5.07 10.88 -18.14
CA LEU A 21 -4.41 12.16 -17.83
C LEU A 21 -4.32 12.40 -16.32
N LEU A 22 -5.43 12.20 -15.59
CA LEU A 22 -5.42 12.37 -14.13
C LEU A 22 -4.47 11.37 -13.47
N GLN A 23 -4.45 10.11 -13.93
CA GLN A 23 -3.53 9.11 -13.40
C GLN A 23 -2.06 9.48 -13.65
N SER A 24 -1.72 10.00 -14.83
CA SER A 24 -0.34 10.37 -15.15
C SER A 24 0.16 11.60 -14.38
N ILE A 25 -0.72 12.57 -14.10
CA ILE A 25 -0.32 13.78 -13.35
C ILE A 25 -0.37 13.60 -11.84
N ASN A 26 -1.20 12.68 -11.34
CA ASN A 26 -1.35 12.43 -9.90
C ASN A 26 -0.34 11.42 -9.36
N SER A 27 0.24 10.57 -10.22
CA SER A 27 1.22 9.59 -9.79
C SER A 27 2.55 10.26 -9.41
N SER A 28 3.00 10.02 -8.18
CA SER A 28 4.30 10.46 -7.66
C SER A 28 5.34 9.35 -7.61
N ILE A 29 5.00 8.11 -7.99
CA ILE A 29 5.86 6.92 -7.83
C ILE A 29 7.26 7.06 -8.45
N ASP A 30 7.39 7.76 -9.58
CA ASP A 30 8.69 7.96 -10.23
C ASP A 30 9.67 8.74 -9.35
N ILE A 31 9.14 9.53 -8.40
CA ILE A 31 9.85 10.42 -7.50
C ILE A 31 9.93 9.81 -6.10
N ASP A 32 8.78 9.39 -5.53
CA ASP A 32 8.67 9.01 -4.11
C ASP A 32 9.11 7.57 -3.80
N LYS A 33 9.32 6.70 -4.80
CA LYS A 33 9.83 5.34 -4.59
C LYS A 33 11.13 5.28 -3.79
N ARG A 34 11.91 6.36 -3.78
CA ARG A 34 13.13 6.50 -2.96
C ARG A 34 12.85 6.46 -1.46
N LEU A 35 11.61 6.74 -1.05
CA LEU A 35 11.15 6.80 0.35
C LEU A 35 10.57 5.47 0.85
N PHE A 36 10.74 4.37 0.10
CA PHE A 36 10.16 3.07 0.46
C PHE A 36 10.63 2.58 1.83
N ASN A 37 11.86 2.93 2.22
CA ASN A 37 12.44 2.51 3.47
C ASN A 37 11.72 3.19 4.65
N GLU A 38 11.51 4.49 4.54
CA GLU A 38 10.83 5.31 5.54
C GLU A 38 9.34 4.95 5.65
N ASP A 39 8.67 4.73 4.51
CA ASP A 39 7.26 4.30 4.47
C ASP A 39 7.06 2.95 5.17
N ILE A 40 7.92 1.97 4.88
CA ILE A 40 7.86 0.65 5.51
C ILE A 40 8.17 0.73 7.01
N ASP A 41 9.20 1.46 7.41
CA ASP A 41 9.61 1.55 8.82
C ASP A 41 8.54 2.27 9.65
N ALA A 42 7.92 3.33 9.11
CA ALA A 42 6.77 4.00 9.72
C ALA A 42 5.55 3.07 9.82
N SER A 43 5.28 2.30 8.77
CA SER A 43 4.17 1.32 8.75
C SER A 43 4.34 0.21 9.79
N ILE A 44 5.58 -0.28 9.98
CA ILE A 44 5.91 -1.25 11.04
C ILE A 44 5.65 -0.63 12.42
N ALA A 45 6.15 0.58 12.67
CA ALA A 45 5.96 1.27 13.94
C ALA A 45 4.47 1.52 14.23
N HIS A 46 3.70 1.93 13.21
CA HIS A 46 2.25 2.09 13.30
C HIS A 46 1.57 0.77 13.67
N CYS A 47 1.90 -0.32 12.96
CA CYS A 47 1.32 -1.63 13.22
C CYS A 47 1.63 -2.16 14.63
N GLU A 48 2.86 -1.95 15.12
CA GLU A 48 3.24 -2.29 16.50
C GLU A 48 2.43 -1.49 17.52
N MET A 49 2.24 -0.19 17.28
CA MET A 49 1.41 0.67 18.11
C MET A 49 -0.04 0.15 18.17
N LEU A 50 -0.66 -0.13 17.02
CA LEU A 50 -2.03 -0.66 16.95
C LEU A 50 -2.19 -1.96 17.74
N SER A 51 -1.19 -2.86 17.65
CA SER A 51 -1.21 -4.10 18.43
C SER A 51 -1.06 -3.86 19.92
N LYS A 52 -0.18 -2.94 20.35
CA LYS A 52 0.04 -2.60 21.76
C LYS A 52 -1.22 -1.99 22.38
N GLN A 53 -1.93 -1.15 21.62
CA GLN A 53 -3.20 -0.56 22.03
C GLN A 53 -4.39 -1.53 21.92
N LYS A 54 -4.17 -2.77 21.47
CA LYS A 54 -5.21 -3.79 21.25
C LYS A 54 -6.29 -3.35 20.24
N ILE A 55 -5.98 -2.41 19.35
CA ILE A 55 -6.85 -2.00 18.25
C ILE A 55 -6.92 -3.12 17.21
N ILE A 56 -5.81 -3.81 16.98
CA ILE A 56 -5.73 -4.98 16.10
C ILE A 56 -5.22 -6.19 16.88
N LYS A 57 -5.60 -7.40 16.44
CA LYS A 57 -5.10 -8.65 17.02
C LYS A 57 -3.59 -8.77 16.79
N SER A 58 -2.86 -9.29 17.77
CA SER A 58 -1.41 -9.53 17.65
C SER A 58 -1.05 -10.43 16.45
N GLU A 59 -1.92 -11.38 16.11
CA GLU A 59 -1.75 -12.23 14.93
C GLU A 59 -1.74 -11.41 13.62
N SER A 60 -2.70 -10.50 13.45
CA SER A 60 -2.75 -9.60 12.29
C SER A 60 -1.50 -8.72 12.23
N ALA A 61 -1.07 -8.18 13.37
CA ALA A 61 0.12 -7.34 13.44
C ALA A 61 1.39 -8.09 13.03
N LYS A 62 1.57 -9.33 13.50
CA LYS A 62 2.70 -10.19 13.11
C LYS A 62 2.71 -10.46 11.61
N LYS A 63 1.55 -10.74 11.00
CA LYS A 63 1.42 -10.96 9.54
C LYS A 63 1.79 -9.69 8.76
N ILE A 64 1.29 -8.53 9.17
CA ILE A 64 1.62 -7.23 8.55
C ILE A 64 3.12 -6.96 8.61
N ILE A 65 3.72 -7.02 9.80
CA ILE A 65 5.16 -6.74 9.99
C ILE A 65 6.01 -7.71 9.18
N PHE A 66 5.64 -9.00 9.12
CA PHE A 66 6.30 -9.98 8.27
C PHE A 66 6.22 -9.60 6.79
N GLY A 67 5.03 -9.26 6.29
CA GLY A 67 4.81 -8.86 4.90
C GLY A 67 5.61 -7.62 4.53
N LEU A 68 5.60 -6.59 5.38
CA LEU A 68 6.36 -5.35 5.20
C LEU A 68 7.87 -5.61 5.12
N LYS A 69 8.42 -6.45 6.00
CA LYS A 69 9.84 -6.85 5.95
C LYS A 69 10.18 -7.60 4.66
N LYS A 70 9.28 -8.47 4.19
CA LYS A 70 9.46 -9.18 2.92
C LYS A 70 9.49 -8.21 1.74
N ILE A 71 8.57 -7.24 1.71
CA ILE A 71 8.52 -6.20 0.66
C ILE A 71 9.79 -5.37 0.65
N LYS A 72 10.29 -4.97 1.82
CA LYS A 72 11.56 -4.23 1.96
C LYS A 72 12.71 -4.96 1.26
N ILE A 73 12.81 -6.27 1.49
CA ILE A 73 13.82 -7.14 0.86
C ILE A 73 13.59 -7.29 -0.65
N GLU A 74 12.33 -7.38 -1.10
CA GLU A 74 12.00 -7.42 -2.53
C GLU A 74 12.46 -6.14 -3.25
N ILE A 75 12.20 -4.97 -2.66
CA ILE A 75 12.61 -3.67 -3.21
C ILE A 75 14.14 -3.55 -3.23
N GLN A 76 14.82 -3.86 -2.12
CA GLN A 76 16.28 -3.80 -2.02
C GLN A 76 17.00 -4.69 -3.03
N ASN A 77 16.40 -5.83 -3.39
CA ASN A 77 16.96 -6.76 -4.36
C ASN A 77 16.52 -6.49 -5.81
N ASN A 78 15.88 -5.35 -6.09
CA ASN A 78 15.32 -5.02 -7.40
C ASN A 78 14.32 -6.07 -7.95
N LYS A 79 13.60 -6.76 -7.05
CA LYS A 79 12.58 -7.76 -7.39
C LYS A 79 11.15 -7.22 -7.31
N PHE A 80 10.98 -5.99 -6.84
CA PHE A 80 9.70 -5.33 -6.74
C PHE A 80 9.40 -4.52 -8.01
N GLU A 81 8.23 -4.73 -8.60
CA GLU A 81 7.76 -3.97 -9.77
C GLU A 81 6.85 -2.83 -9.31
N PHE A 82 7.34 -1.58 -9.44
CA PHE A 82 6.54 -0.39 -9.15
C PHE A 82 5.53 -0.13 -10.27
N LYS A 83 4.28 0.14 -9.87
CA LYS A 83 3.16 0.38 -10.78
C LYS A 83 2.66 1.81 -10.63
N LYS A 84 2.62 2.55 -11.74
CA LYS A 84 2.04 3.91 -11.79
C LYS A 84 0.54 3.92 -11.53
N GLU A 85 -0.11 2.79 -11.75
CA GLU A 85 -1.51 2.57 -11.41
C GLU A 85 -1.77 2.62 -9.91
N HIS A 86 -0.72 2.53 -9.10
CA HIS A 86 -0.77 2.61 -7.64
C HIS A 86 -0.26 3.97 -7.13
N GLU A 87 -0.46 5.05 -7.91
CA GLU A 87 -0.22 6.47 -7.60
C GLU A 87 1.13 6.80 -6.93
N ASP A 88 1.39 6.37 -5.70
CA ASP A 88 2.54 6.65 -4.83
C ASP A 88 3.21 5.38 -4.27
N ILE A 89 4.33 5.54 -3.55
CA ILE A 89 5.05 4.43 -2.90
C ILE A 89 4.18 3.67 -1.88
N HIS A 90 3.35 4.40 -1.14
CA HIS A 90 2.54 3.86 -0.05
C HIS A 90 1.52 2.85 -0.57
N LEU A 91 0.77 3.21 -1.61
CA LEU A 91 -0.21 2.36 -2.26
C LEU A 91 0.45 1.19 -3.00
N ASN A 92 1.66 1.35 -3.53
CA ASN A 92 2.44 0.24 -4.07
C ASN A 92 2.76 -0.80 -2.98
N VAL A 93 3.24 -0.36 -1.82
CA VAL A 93 3.55 -1.23 -0.66
C VAL A 93 2.28 -1.89 -0.14
N GLU A 94 1.17 -1.16 0.04
CA GLU A 94 -0.11 -1.72 0.49
C GLU A 94 -0.65 -2.79 -0.46
N LYS A 95 -0.60 -2.53 -1.78
CA LYS A 95 -1.08 -3.48 -2.79
C LYS A 95 -0.28 -4.77 -2.72
N ARG A 96 1.04 -4.66 -2.63
CA ARG A 96 1.91 -5.82 -2.47
C ARG A 96 1.68 -6.52 -1.13
N LEU A 97 1.44 -5.77 -0.05
CA LEU A 97 1.14 -6.34 1.25
C LEU A 97 -0.13 -7.20 1.20
N PHE A 98 -1.19 -6.67 0.58
CA PHE A 98 -2.43 -7.42 0.36
C PHE A 98 -2.20 -8.71 -0.45
N GLU A 99 -1.36 -8.68 -1.48
CA GLU A 99 -1.00 -9.90 -2.24
C GLU A 99 -0.29 -10.96 -1.37
N ILE A 100 0.47 -10.54 -0.35
CA ILE A 100 1.24 -11.46 0.51
C ILE A 100 0.38 -12.01 1.65
N ILE A 101 -0.46 -11.20 2.29
CA ILE A 101 -1.17 -11.57 3.54
C ILE A 101 -2.69 -11.48 3.46
N GLY A 102 -3.25 -11.13 2.30
CA GLY A 102 -4.69 -10.99 2.09
C GLY A 102 -5.32 -9.90 2.95
N ASP A 103 -6.53 -10.16 3.44
CA ASP A 103 -7.36 -9.20 4.16
C ASP A 103 -6.72 -8.65 5.44
N HIS A 104 -5.71 -9.33 5.99
CA HIS A 104 -4.95 -8.81 7.12
C HIS A 104 -4.24 -7.48 6.81
N ALA A 105 -3.91 -7.20 5.54
CA ALA A 105 -3.29 -5.94 5.14
C ALA A 105 -4.19 -4.72 5.44
N GLY A 106 -5.51 -4.89 5.38
CA GLY A 106 -6.46 -3.79 5.62
C GLY A 106 -6.42 -3.24 7.05
N PHE A 107 -5.91 -4.01 8.02
CA PHE A 107 -5.77 -3.54 9.40
C PHE A 107 -4.70 -2.45 9.57
N LEU A 108 -3.78 -2.29 8.62
CA LEU A 108 -2.72 -1.28 8.71
C LEU A 108 -3.25 0.17 8.68
N HIS A 109 -4.40 0.40 8.05
CA HIS A 109 -5.07 1.72 7.96
C HIS A 109 -6.20 1.88 8.97
N THR A 110 -6.05 1.22 10.11
CA THR A 110 -6.96 1.42 11.25
C THR A 110 -6.40 2.52 12.13
N ALA A 111 -7.26 3.46 12.54
CA ALA A 111 -6.99 4.68 13.34
C ALA A 111 -6.75 5.96 12.54
#